data_AF-A6LNL9-F1
#
_entry.id   AF-A6LNL9-F1
#
_cell.length_a   1.000
_cell.length_b   1.000
_cell.length_c   1.000
_cell.angle_alpha   90.00
_cell.angle_beta   90.00
_cell.angle_gamma   90.00
#
_symmetry.space_group_name_H-M   'P 1'
#
loop_
_entity.id
_entity.type
_entity.pdbx_description
1 polymer ?
#
loop_
_entity_poly.entity_id
_entity_poly.type
_entity_poly.pdbx_seq_one_letter_code
_entity_poly.pdbx_strand_id
1 'polypeptide(L)'
;MYIYVDGSYYQELSIAGYAFCIVDEDKEIFTKSGAIILKNANSVVAELVAVINALRYCERNNITNVTIVHDYNEIPMFATAYRKTKNRKINSYIYELKRLYNKLDVSFKKVKAHKNDEFNNLVDKLSRESVEKFLVKQLKRKFSR
;
A
#
# COMPACT_ATOMS: atom_id res chain seq x y z
N MET A 1 7.04 16.52 0.62
CA MET A 1 6.00 15.51 0.91
C MET A 1 6.54 14.08 0.93
N TYR A 2 6.33 13.40 2.06
CA TYR A 2 6.62 11.99 2.29
C TYR A 2 5.33 11.19 2.33
N ILE A 3 5.39 9.94 1.90
CA ILE A 3 4.26 9.02 1.92
C ILE A 3 4.70 7.72 2.56
N TYR A 4 4.26 7.48 3.77
CA TYR A 4 4.43 6.21 4.45
C TYR A 4 3.43 5.22 3.91
N VAL A 5 3.87 4.00 3.61
CA VAL A 5 3.02 2.94 3.08
C VAL A 5 3.30 1.63 3.83
N ASP A 6 2.25 0.87 4.09
CA ASP A 6 2.39 -0.50 4.59
C ASP A 6 1.27 -1.41 4.07
N GLY A 7 1.58 -2.70 3.94
CA GLY A 7 0.69 -3.73 3.43
C GLY A 7 0.79 -5.03 4.22
N SER A 8 -0.34 -5.50 4.72
CA SER A 8 -0.44 -6.77 5.45
C SER A 8 -1.24 -7.78 4.63
N TYR A 9 -0.77 -9.03 4.49
CA TYR A 9 -1.49 -10.08 3.78
C TYR A 9 -1.78 -11.28 4.69
N TYR A 10 -3.05 -11.67 4.75
CA TYR A 10 -3.53 -12.85 5.48
C TYR A 10 -3.83 -13.96 4.48
N GLN A 11 -2.95 -14.95 4.42
CA GLN A 11 -2.98 -16.00 3.39
C GLN A 11 -4.21 -16.90 3.53
N GLU A 12 -4.58 -17.25 4.76
CA GLU A 12 -5.71 -18.12 5.10
C GLU A 12 -7.04 -17.52 4.61
N LEU A 13 -7.12 -16.18 4.62
CA LEU A 13 -8.32 -15.43 4.24
C LEU A 13 -8.25 -14.90 2.82
N SER A 14 -7.07 -14.95 2.18
CA SER A 14 -6.78 -14.28 0.90
C SER A 14 -7.17 -12.80 0.93
N ILE A 15 -6.86 -12.11 2.04
CA ILE A 15 -7.16 -10.67 2.22
C ILE A 15 -5.86 -9.91 2.36
N ALA A 16 -5.71 -8.86 1.55
CA ALA A 16 -4.65 -7.88 1.68
C ALA A 16 -5.22 -6.60 2.31
N GLY A 17 -4.72 -6.24 3.48
CA GLY A 17 -4.86 -4.91 4.07
C GLY A 17 -3.76 -3.98 3.56
N TYR A 18 -4.08 -2.72 3.38
CA TYR A 18 -3.14 -1.69 2.97
C TYR A 18 -3.43 -0.39 3.70
N ALA A 19 -2.39 0.40 3.93
CA ALA A 19 -2.50 1.74 4.47
C ALA A 19 -1.43 2.66 3.88
N PHE A 20 -1.75 3.94 3.82
CA PHE A 20 -0.77 4.98 3.55
C PHE A 20 -1.08 6.25 4.33
N CYS A 21 -0.04 6.97 4.70
CA CYS A 21 -0.09 8.26 5.38
C CYS A 21 0.78 9.25 4.60
N ILE A 22 0.21 10.41 4.29
CA ILE A 22 0.87 11.53 3.63
C ILE A 22 1.30 12.50 4.71
N VAL A 23 2.59 12.81 4.71
CA VAL A 23 3.24 13.69 5.67
C VAL A 23 3.92 14.83 4.92
N ASP A 24 3.68 16.05 5.39
CA ASP A 24 4.39 17.23 4.91
C ASP A 24 4.86 18.05 6.11
N GLU A 25 6.13 18.47 6.11
CA GLU A 25 6.77 19.16 7.25
C GLU A 25 6.50 18.49 8.61
N ASP A 26 6.66 17.16 8.67
CA ASP A 26 6.42 16.31 9.86
C ASP A 26 4.98 16.34 10.41
N LYS A 27 4.01 16.80 9.61
CA LYS A 27 2.57 16.77 9.94
C LYS A 27 1.83 15.78 9.06
N GLU A 28 0.97 14.98 9.69
CA GLU A 28 -0.01 14.16 8.97
C GLU A 28 -1.00 15.06 8.23
N ILE A 29 -0.99 14.96 6.90
CA ILE A 29 -1.93 15.68 6.02
C ILE A 29 -3.13 14.80 5.70
N PHE A 30 -2.89 13.51 5.44
CA PHE A 30 -3.93 12.59 5.02
C PHE A 30 -3.54 11.15 5.27
N THR A 31 -4.46 10.38 5.81
CA THR A 31 -4.27 8.93 6.02
C THR A 31 -5.43 8.16 5.46
N LYS A 32 -5.13 7.02 4.84
CA LYS A 32 -6.14 6.11 4.31
C LYS A 32 -5.69 4.67 4.43
N SER A 33 -6.64 3.82 4.82
CA SER A 33 -6.47 2.37 4.81
C SER A 33 -7.66 1.66 4.17
N GLY A 34 -7.46 0.40 3.82
CA GLY A 34 -8.48 -0.43 3.22
C GLY A 34 -8.00 -1.87 3.08
N ALA A 35 -8.94 -2.76 2.83
CA ALA A 35 -8.63 -4.16 2.56
C ALA A 35 -9.34 -4.66 1.31
N ILE A 36 -8.68 -5.58 0.61
CA ILE A 36 -9.17 -6.19 -0.62
C ILE A 36 -8.99 -7.71 -0.57
N ILE A 37 -9.91 -8.44 -1.19
CA ILE A 37 -9.75 -9.88 -1.39
C ILE A 37 -8.80 -10.09 -2.57
N LEU A 38 -7.68 -10.72 -2.30
CA LEU A 38 -6.61 -10.94 -3.25
C LEU A 38 -6.12 -12.39 -3.15
N LYS A 39 -6.64 -13.25 -4.03
CA LYS A 39 -6.26 -14.67 -4.08
C LYS A 39 -4.88 -14.86 -4.71
N ASN A 40 -4.14 -15.85 -4.23
CA ASN A 40 -2.81 -16.22 -4.73
C ASN A 40 -1.84 -15.04 -4.74
N ALA A 41 -1.84 -14.28 -3.66
CA ALA A 41 -0.96 -13.16 -3.41
C ALA A 41 -0.06 -13.44 -2.20
N ASN A 42 0.78 -12.47 -1.87
CA ASN A 42 1.68 -12.47 -0.72
C ASN A 42 1.80 -11.04 -0.16
N SER A 43 2.54 -10.86 0.92
CA SER A 43 2.75 -9.56 1.56
C SER A 43 3.32 -8.52 0.60
N VAL A 44 4.21 -8.92 -0.31
CA VAL A 44 4.79 -8.05 -1.35
C VAL A 44 3.71 -7.42 -2.24
N VAL A 45 2.66 -8.18 -2.57
CA VAL A 45 1.56 -7.62 -3.37
C VAL A 45 0.68 -6.70 -2.52
N ALA A 46 0.52 -6.96 -1.22
CA ALA A 46 -0.23 -6.06 -0.35
C ALA A 46 0.46 -4.69 -0.25
N GLU A 47 1.79 -4.66 -0.11
CA GLU A 47 2.57 -3.42 -0.16
C GLU A 47 2.47 -2.72 -1.51
N LEU A 48 2.55 -3.47 -2.61
CA LEU A 48 2.37 -2.94 -3.96
C LEU A 48 1.01 -2.23 -4.09
N VAL A 49 -0.05 -2.83 -3.53
CA VAL A 49 -1.38 -2.24 -3.49
C VAL A 49 -1.40 -0.97 -2.64
N ALA A 50 -0.70 -0.92 -1.51
CA ALA A 50 -0.56 0.28 -0.68
C ALA A 50 0.06 1.43 -1.48
N VAL A 51 1.20 1.18 -2.12
CA VAL A 51 1.90 2.15 -2.98
C VAL A 51 1.01 2.67 -4.10
N ILE A 52 0.36 1.78 -4.84
CA ILE A 52 -0.50 2.19 -5.97
C ILE A 52 -1.66 3.06 -5.49
N ASN A 53 -2.27 2.73 -4.35
CA ASN A 53 -3.34 3.55 -3.80
C ASN A 53 -2.85 4.93 -3.35
N ALA A 54 -1.64 5.01 -2.81
CA ALA A 54 -1.04 6.29 -2.46
C ALA A 54 -0.73 7.14 -3.70
N LEU A 55 -0.09 6.56 -4.72
CA LEU A 55 0.21 7.26 -5.97
C LEU A 55 -1.05 7.68 -6.75
N ARG A 56 -2.12 6.87 -6.72
CA ARG A 56 -3.44 7.25 -7.25
C ARG A 56 -4.02 8.45 -6.54
N TYR A 57 -3.83 8.54 -5.21
CA TYR A 57 -4.24 9.73 -4.46
C TYR A 57 -3.45 10.95 -4.92
N CYS A 58 -2.13 10.83 -5.10
CA CYS A 58 -1.29 11.90 -5.62
C CYS A 58 -1.72 12.36 -7.02
N GLU A 59 -1.94 11.43 -7.95
CA GLU A 59 -2.42 11.72 -9.30
C GLU A 59 -3.73 12.51 -9.29
N ARG A 60 -4.68 12.14 -8.41
CA ARG A 60 -5.99 12.82 -8.30
C ARG A 60 -5.91 14.21 -7.68
N ASN A 61 -4.92 14.45 -6.84
CA ASN A 61 -4.73 15.73 -6.15
C ASN A 61 -3.65 16.60 -6.81
N ASN A 62 -3.21 16.25 -8.03
CA ASN A 62 -2.14 16.95 -8.75
C ASN A 62 -0.82 17.08 -7.97
N ILE A 63 -0.53 16.10 -7.12
CA ILE A 63 0.72 16.05 -6.37
C ILE A 63 1.72 15.29 -7.23
N THR A 64 2.76 15.96 -7.70
CA THR A 64 3.70 15.40 -8.69
C THR A 64 5.00 14.89 -8.09
N ASN A 65 5.49 15.47 -6.98
CA ASN A 65 6.77 15.09 -6.38
C ASN A 65 6.57 14.47 -4.99
N VAL A 66 6.87 13.18 -4.86
CA VAL A 66 6.60 12.41 -3.64
C VAL A 66 7.72 11.43 -3.33
N THR A 67 8.02 11.30 -2.03
CA THR A 67 8.93 10.25 -1.56
C THR A 67 8.16 9.17 -0.82
N ILE A 68 8.12 7.96 -1.37
CA ILE A 68 7.53 6.80 -0.71
C ILE A 68 8.51 6.24 0.32
N VAL A 69 8.05 6.19 1.56
CA VAL A 69 8.75 5.62 2.70
C VAL A 69 8.19 4.22 2.96
N HIS A 70 9.06 3.22 2.90
CA HIS A 70 8.70 1.81 3.05
C HIS A 70 9.83 1.03 3.74
N ASP A 71 9.51 -0.12 4.34
CA ASP A 71 10.51 -1.00 4.97
C ASP A 71 11.12 -2.02 3.98
N TYR A 72 10.43 -2.26 2.86
CA TYR A 72 10.64 -3.47 2.08
C TYR A 72 11.54 -3.28 0.84
N ASN A 73 12.56 -4.13 0.71
CA ASN A 73 13.59 -3.98 -0.32
C ASN A 73 13.10 -4.20 -1.77
N GLU A 74 12.00 -4.91 -2.00
CA GLU A 74 11.63 -5.35 -3.35
C GLU A 74 10.72 -4.39 -4.13
N ILE A 75 10.05 -3.42 -3.49
CA ILE A 75 9.16 -2.46 -4.17
C ILE A 75 9.85 -1.72 -5.34
N PRO A 76 11.08 -1.19 -5.18
CA PRO A 76 11.79 -0.55 -6.28
C PRO A 76 12.07 -1.47 -7.48
N MET A 77 12.22 -2.79 -7.24
CA MET A 77 12.43 -3.78 -8.30
C MET A 77 11.17 -4.03 -9.14
N PHE A 78 9.98 -3.91 -8.53
CA PHE A 78 8.72 -3.97 -9.26
C PHE A 78 8.45 -2.68 -10.03
N ALA A 79 8.77 -1.51 -9.44
CA ALA A 79 8.64 -0.21 -10.11
C ALA A 79 9.49 -0.13 -11.38
N THR A 80 10.69 -0.71 -11.36
CA THR A 80 11.64 -0.76 -12.50
C THR A 80 11.38 -1.91 -13.49
N ALA A 81 10.29 -2.67 -13.33
CA ALA A 81 9.88 -3.78 -14.20
C ALA A 81 10.82 -5.00 -14.26
N TYR A 82 11.66 -5.22 -13.23
CA TYR A 82 12.60 -6.35 -13.19
C TYR A 82 11.93 -7.70 -12.91
N ARG A 83 10.75 -7.72 -12.26
CA ARG A 83 10.01 -8.94 -11.93
C ARG A 83 8.63 -8.99 -12.61
N LYS A 84 8.32 -10.12 -13.24
CA LYS A 84 6.99 -10.48 -13.74
C LYS A 84 6.48 -11.70 -12.99
N THR A 85 5.16 -11.79 -12.78
CA THR A 85 4.54 -12.97 -12.16
C THR A 85 3.57 -13.65 -13.12
N LYS A 86 3.26 -14.93 -12.88
CA LYS A 86 2.27 -15.69 -13.66
C LYS A 86 0.83 -15.23 -13.38
N ASN A 87 0.60 -14.52 -12.28
CA ASN A 87 -0.72 -14.05 -11.90
C ASN A 87 -1.10 -12.75 -12.64
N ARG A 88 -2.07 -12.84 -13.56
CA ARG A 88 -2.55 -11.69 -14.37
C ARG A 88 -3.02 -10.51 -13.52
N LYS A 89 -3.64 -10.74 -12.36
CA LYS A 89 -4.10 -9.65 -11.48
C LYS A 89 -2.92 -8.84 -10.93
N ILE A 90 -1.87 -9.53 -10.49
CA ILE A 90 -0.67 -8.88 -9.96
C ILE A 90 0.07 -8.12 -11.07
N ASN A 91 0.15 -8.69 -12.28
CA ASN A 91 0.73 -7.96 -13.42
C ASN A 91 -0.03 -6.67 -13.75
N SER A 92 -1.36 -6.63 -13.55
CA SER A 92 -2.13 -5.39 -13.71
C SER A 92 -1.71 -4.32 -12.70
N TYR A 93 -1.45 -4.70 -11.44
CA TYR A 93 -0.94 -3.78 -10.43
C TYR A 93 0.45 -3.27 -10.79
N ILE A 94 1.35 -4.15 -11.25
CA ILE A 94 2.70 -3.75 -11.69
C ILE A 94 2.65 -2.77 -12.86
N TYR A 95 1.78 -3.02 -13.86
CA TYR A 95 1.60 -2.10 -14.99
C TYR A 95 1.10 -0.73 -14.53
N GLU A 96 0.15 -0.73 -13.60
CA GLU A 96 -0.38 0.51 -13.04
C GLU A 96 0.65 1.29 -12.22
N LEU A 97 1.42 0.59 -11.37
CA LEU A 97 2.54 1.20 -10.65
C LEU A 97 3.49 1.88 -11.64
N LYS A 98 3.88 1.18 -12.72
CA LYS A 98 4.76 1.73 -13.75
C LYS A 98 4.16 2.97 -14.43
N ARG A 99 2.87 2.94 -14.76
CA ARG A 99 2.17 4.10 -15.34
C ARG A 99 2.24 5.31 -14.41
N LEU A 100 2.00 5.10 -13.11
CA LEU A 100 2.03 6.16 -12.10
C LEU A 100 3.45 6.66 -11.87
N TYR A 101 4.41 5.74 -11.73
CA TYR A 101 5.83 6.05 -11.57
C TYR A 101 6.41 6.85 -12.73
N ASN A 102 5.98 6.59 -13.97
CA ASN A 102 6.43 7.37 -15.13
C ASN A 102 5.76 8.76 -15.22
N LYS A 103 4.61 8.95 -14.58
CA LYS A 103 3.84 10.20 -14.62
C LYS A 103 4.17 11.12 -13.45
N LEU A 104 4.56 10.55 -12.32
CA LEU A 104 4.86 11.24 -11.08
C LEU A 104 6.38 11.18 -10.83
N ASP A 105 6.96 12.22 -10.26
CA ASP A 105 8.34 12.20 -9.77
C ASP A 105 8.36 11.47 -8.42
N VAL A 106 8.57 10.16 -8.47
CA VAL A 106 8.51 9.27 -7.31
C VAL A 106 9.91 8.85 -6.90
N SER A 107 10.28 9.19 -5.67
CA SER A 107 11.47 8.69 -5.00
C SER A 107 11.11 7.62 -3.98
N PHE A 108 12.01 6.67 -3.74
CA PHE A 108 11.84 5.64 -2.71
C PHE A 108 12.88 5.84 -1.61
N LYS A 109 12.41 5.89 -0.36
CA LYS A 109 13.25 5.99 0.83
C LYS A 109 12.99 4.78 1.71
N LYS A 110 13.99 3.91 1.83
CA LYS A 110 13.94 2.80 2.77
C LYS A 110 14.15 3.29 4.19
N VAL A 111 13.27 2.89 5.10
CA VAL A 111 13.44 3.06 6.55
C VAL A 111 13.79 1.73 7.21
N LYS A 112 14.52 1.79 8.32
CA LYS A 112 14.79 0.58 9.13
C LYS A 112 13.52 0.23 9.89
N ALA A 113 13.06 -1.01 9.75
CA ALA A 113 11.97 -1.55 10.56
C ALA A 113 12.34 -1.44 12.06
N HIS A 114 11.45 -0.83 12.85
CA HIS A 114 11.47 -0.63 14.31
C HIS A 114 12.39 0.47 14.88
N LYS A 115 11.80 1.57 15.37
CA LYS A 115 11.39 1.80 16.79
C LYS A 115 11.06 3.29 17.05
N ASN A 116 11.48 4.19 16.16
CA ASN A 116 11.36 5.64 16.34
C ASN A 116 10.58 6.36 15.21
N ASP A 117 9.85 5.65 14.35
CA ASP A 117 9.06 6.27 13.29
C ASP A 117 7.55 6.09 13.56
N GLU A 118 6.92 7.15 14.04
CA GLU A 118 5.51 7.18 14.43
C GLU A 118 4.59 6.92 13.23
N PHE A 119 4.92 7.46 12.06
CA PHE A 119 4.11 7.31 10.85
C PHE A 119 4.19 5.90 10.28
N ASN A 120 5.37 5.26 10.35
CA ASN A 120 5.50 3.86 9.97
C ASN A 120 4.66 2.95 10.88
N ASN A 121 4.69 3.17 12.19
CA ASN A 121 3.85 2.43 13.14
C ASN A 121 2.35 2.69 12.91
N LEU A 122 1.98 3.91 12.51
CA LEU A 122 0.61 4.27 12.18
C LEU A 122 0.10 3.46 10.97
N VAL A 123 0.84 3.46 9.85
CA VAL A 123 0.40 2.72 8.65
C VAL A 123 0.38 1.20 8.89
N ASP A 124 1.32 0.67 9.66
CA ASP A 124 1.39 -0.74 10.06
C ASP A 124 0.20 -1.18 10.91
N LYS A 125 -0.22 -0.33 11.86
CA LYS A 125 -1.43 -0.57 12.63
C LYS A 125 -2.68 -0.53 11.75
N LEU A 126 -2.77 0.49 10.88
CA LEU A 126 -3.95 0.70 10.04
C LEU A 126 -4.13 -0.38 8.96
N SER A 127 -3.03 -0.92 8.43
CA SER A 127 -3.08 -2.00 7.44
C SER A 127 -3.73 -3.24 8.05
N ARG A 128 -3.35 -3.63 9.27
CA ARG A 128 -3.96 -4.74 10.01
C ARG A 128 -5.41 -4.49 10.41
N GLU A 129 -5.70 -3.32 11.00
CA GLU A 129 -7.07 -2.95 11.39
C GLU A 129 -8.03 -2.96 10.19
N SER A 130 -7.54 -2.61 9.00
CA SER A 130 -8.37 -2.60 7.79
C SER A 130 -8.89 -3.99 7.43
N VAL A 131 -8.10 -5.03 7.68
CA VAL A 131 -8.49 -6.44 7.46
C VAL A 131 -9.57 -6.83 8.46
N GLU A 132 -9.39 -6.51 9.74
CA GLU A 132 -10.38 -6.79 10.79
C GLU A 132 -11.71 -6.10 10.49
N LYS A 133 -11.69 -4.80 10.16
CA LYS A 133 -12.88 -4.03 9.79
C LYS A 133 -13.58 -4.62 8.56
N PHE A 134 -12.80 -5.10 7.59
CA PHE A 134 -13.34 -5.76 6.40
C PHE A 134 -14.05 -7.07 6.75
N LEU A 135 -13.46 -7.91 7.60
CA LEU A 135 -14.06 -9.16 8.06
C LEU A 135 -15.36 -8.93 8.83
N VAL A 136 -15.35 -7.99 9.80
CA VAL A 136 -16.55 -7.63 10.55
C VAL A 136 -17.67 -7.16 9.62
N LYS A 137 -17.34 -6.35 8.60
CA LYS A 137 -18.32 -5.89 7.61
C LYS A 137 -18.88 -7.03 6.77
N GLN A 138 -18.07 -8.01 6.39
CA GLN A 138 -18.53 -9.20 5.65
C GLN A 138 -19.47 -10.05 6.51
N LEU A 139 -19.11 -10.27 7.78
CA LEU A 139 -19.94 -11.02 8.74
C LEU A 139 -21.30 -10.34 8.92
N LYS A 140 -21.32 -9.03 9.21
CA LYS A 140 -22.58 -8.27 9.35
C LYS A 140 -23.49 -8.40 8.13
N ARG A 141 -22.93 -8.32 6.91
CA ARG A 141 -23.70 -8.49 5.67
C ARG A 141 -24.28 -9.90 5.49
N LYS A 142 -23.62 -10.91 6.04
CA LYS A 142 -24.08 -12.31 6.00
C LYS A 142 -25.22 -12.57 6.98
N PHE A 143 -25.25 -11.89 8.12
CA PHE A 143 -26.31 -12.01 9.15
C PHE A 143 -27.47 -11.02 8.98
N SER A 144 -27.34 -10.01 8.12
CA SER A 144 -28.45 -9.12 7.73
C SER A 144 -29.23 -9.62 6.51
N ARG A 145 -29.06 -10.89 6.13
CA ARG A 145 -29.83 -11.61 5.11
C ARG A 145 -30.44 -12.84 5.75
#